data_AF-A0A9P1AQA9-F1
#
_entry.id   AF-A0A9P1AQA9-F1
#
_cell.length_a   1.000
_cell.length_b   1.000
_cell.length_c   1.000
_cell.angle_alpha   90.00
_cell.angle_beta   90.00
_cell.angle_gamma   90.00
#
_symmetry.space_group_name_H-M   'P 1'
#
loop_
_entity.id
_entity.type
_entity.pdbx_description
1 polymer ?
#
loop_
_entity_poly.entity_id
_entity_poly.type
_entity_poly.pdbx_seq_one_letter_code
_entity_poly.pdbx_strand_id
1 'polypeptide(L)'
;MNMEYEHLLKEEDFEDHTDPIVKPYRKYSFRIERVEKAFPQYLLLFLVLMVVIFLTGQYRISMQKLTSRECSDVLADCDGIPFNETIVPPYFDYLQDFTIARQYSLSLCLIPKVMSTIATGTFCYLDDPAAFAAANRTIATEHYKRRFCAENEMKSFGMVRHALKENVSNIIVVRDPFDRFISGFTEKCVRSVDKDFCHGCGTDIRCFLRKEYRRLMRMTMLFPVYSLADTHFAPQTWFCDMKNTLQDSTLIKYSNSGDERTRMIDDFSRVFQKNGVPEEEIEEVRKELGKGKSHHSTAGSELRMKYEKLLREDVAIRRAILRMYYYDFVILGYRM
;
A
#
# COMPACT_ATOMS: atom_id res chain seq x y z
N MET A 1 4.19 55.39 0.89
CA MET A 1 4.55 56.56 1.72
C MET A 1 3.88 57.76 1.07
N ASN A 2 2.90 58.32 1.79
CA ASN A 2 2.16 59.60 1.60
C ASN A 2 1.20 59.71 0.40
N MET A 3 -0.12 59.64 0.66
CA MET A 3 -1.07 60.73 1.03
C MET A 3 -1.57 61.43 -0.25
N GLU A 4 -2.83 61.26 -0.68
CA GLU A 4 -4.09 61.81 -0.12
C GLU A 4 -4.14 63.34 -0.20
N TYR A 5 -5.34 63.92 -0.43
CA TYR A 5 -5.80 65.33 -0.47
C TYR A 5 -6.79 65.45 -1.68
N GLU A 6 -8.04 65.94 -1.62
CA GLU A 6 -8.75 66.75 -0.62
C GLU A 6 -10.22 67.02 -1.04
N HIS A 7 -11.16 67.07 -0.06
CA HIS A 7 -12.16 68.15 0.20
C HIS A 7 -13.37 68.44 -0.75
N LEU A 8 -14.57 68.96 -0.38
CA LEU A 8 -15.27 69.54 0.82
C LEU A 8 -16.83 69.45 0.59
N LEU A 9 -17.64 69.14 1.62
CA LEU A 9 -18.64 69.95 2.38
C LEU A 9 -19.95 70.39 1.64
N LYS A 10 -21.14 70.00 2.16
CA LYS A 10 -22.13 70.74 3.02
C LYS A 10 -22.97 71.78 2.25
N GLU A 11 -24.21 72.16 2.55
CA GLU A 11 -25.24 71.99 3.60
C GLU A 11 -26.56 72.43 2.91
N GLU A 12 -27.69 71.74 3.12
CA GLU A 12 -28.92 72.26 3.76
C GLU A 12 -29.31 73.74 3.49
N ASP A 13 -30.48 73.99 2.90
CA ASP A 13 -31.68 74.46 3.63
C ASP A 13 -32.86 74.92 2.73
N PHE A 14 -34.02 74.98 3.37
CA PHE A 14 -35.18 75.87 3.17
C PHE A 14 -36.51 75.34 2.56
N GLU A 15 -37.53 75.41 3.42
CA GLU A 15 -38.97 75.18 3.27
C GLU A 15 -39.66 76.21 2.36
N ASP A 16 -40.77 75.83 1.73
CA ASP A 16 -41.99 76.67 1.72
C ASP A 16 -43.27 75.86 1.41
N HIS A 17 -44.35 76.30 2.04
CA HIS A 17 -45.72 75.81 2.07
C HIS A 17 -46.47 75.89 0.73
N THR A 18 -47.42 74.96 0.50
CA THR A 18 -48.87 75.25 0.36
C THR A 18 -49.65 74.01 -0.12
N ASP A 19 -50.72 73.67 0.61
CA ASP A 19 -51.83 72.79 0.20
C ASP A 19 -52.91 73.69 -0.46
N PRO A 20 -53.79 73.21 -1.37
CA PRO A 20 -54.85 72.30 -0.94
C PRO A 20 -55.39 71.26 -1.96
N ILE A 21 -55.75 70.09 -1.41
CA ILE A 21 -57.02 69.36 -1.63
C ILE A 21 -57.39 68.98 -3.07
N VAL A 22 -57.06 67.73 -3.47
CA VAL A 22 -57.97 66.81 -4.20
C VAL A 22 -57.61 65.34 -3.86
N LYS A 23 -58.50 64.60 -3.18
CA LYS A 23 -58.54 63.12 -3.16
C LYS A 23 -59.14 62.64 -4.50
N PRO A 24 -58.86 61.44 -5.06
CA PRO A 24 -58.75 60.17 -4.32
C PRO A 24 -57.78 59.09 -4.88
N TYR A 25 -57.75 57.95 -4.19
CA TYR A 25 -57.27 56.60 -4.52
C TYR A 25 -55.91 56.12 -4.00
N ARG A 26 -56.01 55.03 -3.22
CA ARG A 26 -54.96 54.29 -2.49
C ARG A 26 -53.85 53.76 -3.41
N LYS A 27 -52.60 54.00 -2.98
CA LYS A 27 -51.40 53.23 -3.35
C LYS A 27 -51.56 51.76 -2.94
N TYR A 28 -51.31 50.85 -3.89
CA TYR A 28 -50.65 49.57 -3.64
C TYR A 28 -49.63 49.33 -4.76
N SER A 29 -48.37 49.68 -4.50
CA SER A 29 -47.22 49.20 -5.29
C SER A 29 -46.62 48.04 -4.50
N PHE A 30 -46.78 46.83 -5.03
CA PHE A 30 -46.24 45.61 -4.44
C PHE A 30 -44.80 45.43 -4.90
N ARG A 31 -43.92 45.32 -3.91
CA ARG A 31 -42.48 45.06 -4.03
C ARG A 31 -42.25 43.62 -4.51
N ILE A 32 -42.10 43.41 -5.82
CA ILE A 32 -41.71 42.13 -6.41
C ILE A 32 -40.31 42.30 -7.00
N GLU A 33 -39.26 42.00 -6.23
CA GLU A 33 -37.91 41.89 -6.83
C GLU A 33 -36.85 41.14 -6.00
N ARG A 34 -37.24 40.35 -4.99
CA ARG A 34 -36.26 39.59 -4.18
C ARG A 34 -36.53 38.09 -4.03
N VAL A 35 -37.63 37.58 -4.60
CA VAL A 35 -38.06 36.18 -4.46
C VAL A 35 -37.55 35.28 -5.60
N GLU A 36 -37.26 35.84 -6.78
CA GLU A 36 -36.96 35.04 -7.97
C GLU A 36 -35.55 34.43 -8.03
N LYS A 37 -34.56 34.98 -7.29
CA LYS A 37 -33.19 34.42 -7.26
C LYS A 37 -32.98 33.29 -6.24
N ALA A 38 -33.85 33.17 -5.23
CA ALA A 38 -33.69 32.18 -4.16
C ALA A 38 -34.33 30.82 -4.51
N PHE A 39 -35.46 30.84 -5.24
CA PHE A 39 -36.16 29.64 -5.69
C PHE A 39 -35.28 28.64 -6.48
N PRO A 40 -34.45 29.06 -7.46
CA PRO A 40 -33.57 28.13 -8.18
C PRO A 40 -32.45 27.56 -7.29
N GLN A 41 -31.99 28.28 -6.26
CA GLN A 41 -30.95 27.81 -5.34
C GLN A 41 -31.47 26.74 -4.38
N TYR A 42 -32.67 26.90 -3.84
CA TYR A 42 -33.30 25.89 -2.97
C TYR A 42 -33.65 24.61 -3.74
N LEU A 43 -34.10 24.73 -4.99
CA LEU A 43 -34.35 23.57 -5.85
C LEU A 43 -33.05 22.80 -6.15
N LEU A 44 -31.95 23.51 -6.44
CA LEU A 44 -30.64 22.91 -6.63
C LEU A 44 -30.15 22.17 -5.38
N LEU A 45 -30.26 22.80 -4.20
CA LEU A 45 -29.88 22.18 -2.92
C LEU A 45 -30.71 20.93 -2.62
N PHE A 46 -32.02 20.97 -2.90
CA PHE A 46 -32.90 19.82 -2.73
C PHE A 46 -32.53 18.67 -3.68
N LEU A 47 -32.24 18.97 -4.94
CA LEU A 47 -31.77 17.96 -5.91
C LEU A 47 -30.43 17.34 -5.50
N VAL A 48 -29.47 18.16 -5.03
CA VAL A 48 -28.19 17.66 -4.50
C VAL A 48 -28.42 16.76 -3.29
N LEU A 49 -29.30 17.15 -2.36
CA LEU A 49 -29.63 16.34 -1.18
C LEU A 49 -30.28 15.02 -1.59
N MET A 50 -31.22 15.02 -2.53
CA MET A 50 -31.86 13.81 -3.05
C MET A 50 -30.85 12.87 -3.72
N VAL A 51 -29.89 13.41 -4.48
CA VAL A 51 -28.79 12.64 -5.06
C VAL A 51 -27.91 12.04 -3.96
N VAL A 52 -27.53 12.81 -2.94
CA VAL A 52 -26.73 12.32 -1.80
C VAL A 52 -27.47 11.21 -1.05
N ILE A 53 -28.77 11.38 -0.76
CA ILE A 53 -29.60 10.35 -0.11
C ILE A 53 -29.69 9.09 -0.99
N PHE A 54 -29.89 9.26 -2.30
CA PHE A 54 -29.92 8.12 -3.23
C PHE A 54 -28.58 7.39 -3.27
N LEU A 55 -27.47 8.10 -3.38
CA LEU A 55 -26.11 7.53 -3.41
C LEU A 55 -25.76 6.83 -2.09
N THR A 56 -26.10 7.43 -0.94
CA THR A 56 -25.89 6.81 0.38
C THR A 56 -26.78 5.58 0.58
N GLY A 57 -28.02 5.60 0.07
CA GLY A 57 -28.91 4.44 0.06
C GLY A 57 -28.38 3.28 -0.81
N GLN A 58 -27.95 3.58 -2.04
CA GLN A 58 -27.32 2.61 -2.95
C GLN A 58 -26.03 2.04 -2.34
N TYR A 59 -25.22 2.90 -1.71
CA TYR A 59 -24.02 2.48 -0.98
C TYR A 59 -24.38 1.53 0.16
N ARG A 60 -25.37 1.87 0.99
CA ARG A 60 -25.80 1.04 2.13
C ARG A 60 -26.33 -0.34 1.69
N ILE A 61 -27.13 -0.39 0.62
CA ILE A 61 -27.64 -1.65 0.05
C ILE A 61 -26.49 -2.48 -0.49
N SER A 62 -25.56 -1.87 -1.23
CA SER A 62 -24.36 -2.56 -1.72
C SER A 62 -23.52 -3.10 -0.57
N MET A 63 -23.30 -2.30 0.48
CA MET A 63 -22.57 -2.70 1.68
C MET A 63 -23.26 -3.83 2.45
N GLN A 64 -24.59 -3.83 2.56
CA GLN A 64 -25.33 -4.94 3.18
C GLN A 64 -25.20 -6.23 2.39
N LYS A 65 -25.26 -6.17 1.06
CA LYS A 65 -25.07 -7.32 0.17
C LYS A 65 -23.64 -7.85 0.19
N LEU A 66 -22.66 -6.98 0.36
CA LEU A 66 -21.25 -7.34 0.60
C LEU A 66 -21.09 -8.04 1.95
N THR A 67 -21.65 -7.46 3.02
CA THR A 67 -21.55 -8.02 4.37
C THR A 67 -22.25 -9.38 4.50
N SER A 68 -23.34 -9.62 3.77
CA SER A 68 -24.04 -10.92 3.78
C SER A 68 -23.34 -12.02 2.96
N ARG A 69 -22.40 -11.66 2.08
CA ARG A 69 -21.54 -12.58 1.31
C ARG A 69 -20.15 -12.74 1.90
N GLU A 70 -19.78 -11.89 2.86
CA GLU A 70 -18.47 -11.95 3.51
C GLU A 70 -18.47 -13.14 4.48
N CYS A 71 -17.51 -14.06 4.34
CA CYS A 71 -17.29 -15.07 5.37
C CYS A 71 -16.99 -14.36 6.70
N SER A 72 -17.94 -14.44 7.62
CA SER A 72 -17.93 -13.63 8.84
C SER A 72 -16.77 -13.97 9.77
N ASP A 73 -16.26 -15.21 9.72
CA ASP A 73 -15.06 -15.65 10.42
C ASP A 73 -14.12 -16.46 9.51
N VAL A 74 -12.97 -15.86 9.14
CA VAL A 74 -11.93 -16.52 8.33
C VAL A 74 -11.33 -17.76 9.00
N LEU A 75 -11.46 -17.89 10.32
CA LEU A 75 -11.01 -19.05 11.09
C LEU A 75 -12.05 -20.18 11.13
N ALA A 76 -13.30 -19.91 10.75
CA ALA A 76 -14.36 -20.91 10.68
C ALA A 76 -14.48 -21.52 9.26
N ASP A 77 -15.30 -22.56 9.15
CA ASP A 77 -15.80 -23.00 7.86
C ASP A 77 -16.90 -22.02 7.40
N CYS A 78 -16.79 -21.56 6.16
CA CYS A 78 -17.70 -20.56 5.60
C CYS A 78 -18.89 -21.28 4.97
N ASP A 79 -19.80 -21.78 5.81
CA ASP A 79 -20.90 -22.63 5.36
C ASP A 79 -21.77 -21.91 4.31
N GLY A 80 -22.01 -22.60 3.19
CA GLY A 80 -22.81 -22.08 2.08
C GLY A 80 -22.11 -21.03 1.20
N ILE A 81 -20.84 -20.71 1.44
CA ILE A 81 -20.05 -19.80 0.59
C ILE A 81 -19.01 -20.62 -0.19
N PRO A 82 -19.01 -20.57 -1.54
CA PRO A 82 -18.00 -21.21 -2.35
C PRO A 82 -16.58 -20.79 -1.94
N PHE A 83 -15.63 -21.75 -1.86
CA PHE A 83 -14.28 -21.45 -1.37
C PHE A 83 -13.59 -20.32 -2.15
N ASN A 84 -13.76 -20.26 -3.47
CA ASN A 84 -13.23 -19.20 -4.32
C ASN A 84 -13.75 -17.79 -3.98
N GLU A 85 -14.94 -17.66 -3.41
CA GLU A 85 -15.50 -16.39 -2.91
C GLU A 85 -14.95 -16.01 -1.52
N THR A 86 -14.25 -16.94 -0.85
CA THR A 86 -13.59 -16.71 0.45
C THR A 86 -12.09 -16.40 0.33
N ILE A 87 -11.59 -16.27 -0.89
CA ILE A 87 -10.17 -16.05 -1.18
C ILE A 87 -9.95 -14.58 -1.51
N VAL A 88 -8.90 -14.00 -0.94
CA VAL A 88 -8.43 -12.67 -1.31
C VAL A 88 -7.97 -12.71 -2.77
N PRO A 89 -8.53 -11.87 -3.67
CA PRO A 89 -8.23 -11.93 -5.10
C PRO A 89 -6.76 -11.57 -5.37
N PRO A 90 -6.16 -12.07 -6.47
CA PRO A 90 -4.80 -11.72 -6.84
C PRO A 90 -4.75 -10.35 -7.52
N TYR A 91 -3.55 -9.81 -7.68
CA TYR A 91 -3.29 -8.69 -8.59
C TYR A 91 -4.12 -7.41 -8.33
N PHE A 92 -4.52 -7.19 -7.08
CA PHE A 92 -4.98 -5.87 -6.67
C PHE A 92 -3.78 -4.91 -6.72
N ASP A 93 -3.89 -3.81 -7.46
CA ASP A 93 -2.81 -2.83 -7.58
C ASP A 93 -2.67 -2.05 -6.27
N TYR A 94 -1.86 -2.58 -5.36
CA TYR A 94 -1.72 -2.06 -4.00
C TYR A 94 -0.58 -1.04 -3.90
N LEU A 95 0.65 -1.48 -4.18
CA LEU A 95 1.83 -0.66 -4.04
C LEU A 95 2.90 -1.08 -5.04
N GLN A 96 3.48 -0.09 -5.70
CA GLN A 96 4.57 -0.27 -6.63
C GLN A 96 5.79 0.47 -6.11
N ASP A 97 6.83 -0.28 -5.76
CA ASP A 97 8.10 0.25 -5.30
C ASP A 97 9.22 -0.60 -5.90
N PHE A 98 10.19 0.07 -6.51
CA PHE A 98 11.34 -0.58 -7.12
C PHE A 98 12.63 0.11 -6.70
N THR A 99 13.73 -0.65 -6.62
CA THR A 99 15.09 -0.11 -6.60
C THR A 99 15.78 -0.52 -7.90
N ILE A 100 16.49 0.40 -8.55
CA ILE A 100 17.23 0.10 -9.78
C ILE A 100 18.75 0.20 -9.56
N ALA A 101 19.50 -0.57 -10.35
CA ALA A 101 20.94 -0.38 -10.54
C ALA A 101 21.15 -0.03 -12.02
N ARG A 102 21.49 1.24 -12.29
CA ARG A 102 21.47 1.81 -13.65
C ARG A 102 22.55 1.21 -14.53
N GLN A 103 23.74 1.00 -13.97
CA GLN A 103 24.90 0.48 -14.69
C GLN A 103 24.63 -0.87 -15.38
N TYR A 104 23.74 -1.69 -14.80
CA TYR A 104 23.48 -3.06 -15.24
C TYR A 104 22.05 -3.29 -15.76
N SER A 105 21.26 -2.22 -15.92
CA SER A 105 19.84 -2.29 -16.32
C SER A 105 19.02 -3.29 -15.48
N LEU A 106 19.29 -3.31 -14.17
CA LEU A 106 18.61 -4.17 -13.20
C LEU A 106 17.51 -3.41 -12.48
N SER A 107 16.37 -4.06 -12.27
CA SER A 107 15.28 -3.58 -11.42
C SER A 107 14.92 -4.61 -10.36
N LEU A 108 14.63 -4.17 -9.14
CA LEU A 108 14.18 -5.00 -8.03
C LEU A 108 12.81 -4.53 -7.57
N CYS A 109 11.81 -5.40 -7.64
CA CYS A 109 10.52 -5.18 -6.99
C CYS A 109 10.65 -5.30 -5.46
N LEU A 110 10.21 -4.26 -4.75
CA LEU A 110 10.27 -4.18 -3.29
C LEU A 110 9.00 -4.71 -2.65
N ILE A 111 9.01 -6.00 -2.30
CA ILE A 111 7.94 -6.62 -1.51
C ILE A 111 8.36 -6.63 -0.03
N PRO A 112 7.47 -6.28 0.91
CA PRO A 112 7.77 -6.41 2.33
C PRO A 112 7.99 -7.87 2.73
N LYS A 113 8.91 -8.08 3.69
CA LYS A 113 9.17 -9.37 4.35
C LYS A 113 9.82 -10.47 3.48
N VAL A 114 10.37 -10.10 2.31
CA VAL A 114 11.12 -10.99 1.41
C VAL A 114 12.59 -10.58 1.24
N MET A 115 13.23 -10.09 2.31
CA MET A 115 14.62 -9.57 2.29
C MET A 115 14.80 -8.24 1.53
N SER A 116 13.73 -7.48 1.32
CA SER A 116 13.79 -6.20 0.58
C SER A 116 14.89 -5.23 1.04
N THR A 117 15.17 -5.10 2.34
CA THR A 117 16.24 -4.21 2.82
C THR A 117 17.64 -4.62 2.35
N ILE A 118 17.97 -5.92 2.42
CA ILE A 118 19.29 -6.40 1.97
C ILE A 118 19.35 -6.38 0.44
N ALA A 119 18.25 -6.71 -0.24
CA ALA A 119 18.19 -6.67 -1.69
C ALA A 119 18.34 -5.23 -2.23
N THR A 120 17.72 -4.23 -1.58
CA THR A 120 17.98 -2.81 -1.86
C THR A 120 19.46 -2.46 -1.63
N GLY A 121 20.05 -2.93 -0.53
CA GLY A 121 21.48 -2.74 -0.26
C GLY A 121 22.38 -3.31 -1.34
N THR A 122 22.03 -4.49 -1.85
CA THR A 122 22.72 -5.14 -2.97
C THR A 122 22.65 -4.27 -4.23
N PHE A 123 21.47 -3.77 -4.58
CA PHE A 123 21.29 -2.91 -5.74
C PHE A 123 22.00 -1.56 -5.59
N CYS A 124 22.03 -0.99 -4.38
CA CYS A 124 22.79 0.23 -4.11
C CYS A 124 24.31 0.00 -4.22
N TYR A 125 24.81 -1.15 -3.77
CA TYR A 125 26.21 -1.53 -3.95
C TYR A 125 26.54 -1.68 -5.44
N LEU A 126 25.69 -2.36 -6.22
CA LEU A 126 25.91 -2.55 -7.66
C LEU A 126 25.80 -1.24 -8.47
N ASP A 127 25.11 -0.21 -7.98
CA ASP A 127 25.01 1.06 -8.70
C ASP A 127 26.28 1.92 -8.54
N ASP A 128 26.91 1.90 -7.37
CA ASP A 128 28.21 2.55 -7.11
C ASP A 128 29.00 1.83 -6.00
N PRO A 129 29.76 0.78 -6.35
CA PRO A 129 30.52 -0.01 -5.37
C PRO A 129 31.55 0.83 -4.61
N ALA A 130 32.18 1.80 -5.29
CA ALA A 130 33.22 2.64 -4.73
C ALA A 130 32.66 3.60 -3.67
N ALA A 131 31.56 4.30 -3.97
CA ALA A 131 30.91 5.16 -3.01
C ALA A 131 30.28 4.36 -1.85
N PHE A 132 29.71 3.18 -2.14
CA PHE A 132 29.15 2.30 -1.10
C PHE A 132 30.22 1.86 -0.10
N ALA A 133 31.39 1.45 -0.58
CA ALA A 133 32.54 1.10 0.25
C ALA A 133 33.13 2.31 0.99
N ALA A 134 33.29 3.46 0.32
CA ALA A 134 33.82 4.69 0.94
C ALA A 134 32.93 5.22 2.07
N ALA A 135 31.62 4.96 2.00
CA ALA A 135 30.68 5.28 3.06
C ALA A 135 30.69 4.29 4.24
N ASN A 136 31.62 3.32 4.26
CA ASN A 136 31.72 2.24 5.26
C ASN A 136 30.43 1.45 5.43
N ARG A 137 29.71 1.20 4.33
CA ARG A 137 28.45 0.44 4.34
C ARG A 137 28.69 -1.02 4.00
N THR A 138 27.86 -1.89 4.53
CA THR A 138 27.84 -3.31 4.16
C THR A 138 26.41 -3.71 3.82
N ILE A 139 26.26 -4.55 2.79
CA ILE A 139 24.96 -5.00 2.30
C ILE A 139 24.16 -5.67 3.43
N ALA A 140 24.82 -6.48 4.26
CA ALA A 140 24.19 -7.20 5.36
C ALA A 140 23.66 -6.28 6.50
N THR A 141 24.23 -5.09 6.66
CA THR A 141 23.86 -4.13 7.72
C THR A 141 23.00 -2.98 7.23
N GLU A 142 22.45 -3.06 6.01
CA GLU A 142 21.62 -2.00 5.48
C GLU A 142 20.33 -1.77 6.30
N HIS A 143 19.91 -0.51 6.32
CA HIS A 143 18.76 -0.07 7.11
C HIS A 143 17.80 0.79 6.29
N TYR A 144 16.51 0.43 6.34
CA TYR A 144 15.45 1.13 5.61
C TYR A 144 15.38 2.64 5.87
N LYS A 145 15.73 3.11 7.08
CA LYS A 145 15.65 4.54 7.43
C LYS A 145 16.76 5.40 6.80
N ARG A 146 17.85 4.82 6.33
CA ARG A 146 19.02 5.55 5.78
C ARG A 146 19.51 4.90 4.50
N ARG A 147 18.63 4.75 3.51
CA ARG A 147 18.94 4.10 2.23
C ARG A 147 20.03 4.86 1.49
N PHE A 148 21.06 4.13 1.05
CA PHE A 148 22.22 4.73 0.38
C PHE A 148 21.85 5.36 -0.97
N CYS A 149 21.13 4.60 -1.80
CA CYS A 149 20.74 5.01 -3.16
C CYS A 149 19.24 5.38 -3.25
N ALA A 150 18.74 6.22 -2.34
CA ALA A 150 17.30 6.56 -2.29
C ALA A 150 16.77 7.20 -3.60
N GLU A 151 17.64 7.86 -4.35
CA GLU A 151 17.36 8.45 -5.67
C GLU A 151 17.25 7.41 -6.82
N ASN A 152 17.48 6.14 -6.51
CA ASN A 152 17.30 5.01 -7.44
C ASN A 152 15.95 4.31 -7.22
N GLU A 153 15.04 4.93 -6.47
CA GLU A 153 13.73 4.36 -6.20
C GLU A 153 12.68 4.83 -7.20
N MET A 154 11.93 3.87 -7.73
CA MET A 154 10.89 4.12 -8.72
C MET A 154 9.53 3.68 -8.18
N LYS A 155 8.49 4.50 -8.41
CA LYS A 155 7.13 4.29 -7.91
C LYS A 155 6.20 3.58 -8.89
N SER A 156 6.71 3.18 -10.05
CA SER A 156 5.99 2.35 -11.01
C SER A 156 6.96 1.66 -11.94
N PHE A 157 6.53 0.55 -12.54
CA PHE A 157 7.33 -0.12 -13.56
C PHE A 157 7.49 0.73 -14.83
N GLY A 158 6.54 1.63 -15.10
CA GLY A 158 6.67 2.64 -16.15
C GLY A 158 7.89 3.55 -15.94
N MET A 159 8.11 4.02 -14.70
CA MET A 159 9.29 4.82 -14.35
C MET A 159 10.59 4.01 -14.46
N VAL A 160 10.57 2.73 -14.09
CA VAL A 160 11.72 1.83 -14.28
C VAL A 160 12.12 1.76 -15.75
N ARG A 161 11.16 1.48 -16.66
CA ARG A 161 11.43 1.42 -18.10
C ARG A 161 11.93 2.74 -18.66
N HIS A 162 11.42 3.85 -18.17
CA HIS A 162 11.91 5.18 -18.57
C HIS A 162 13.35 5.41 -18.13
N ALA A 163 13.71 5.02 -16.91
CA ALA A 163 15.04 5.24 -16.35
C ALA A 163 16.13 4.31 -16.92
N LEU A 164 15.79 3.05 -17.21
CA LEU A 164 16.74 2.01 -17.63
C LEU A 164 16.75 1.70 -19.14
N LYS A 165 15.84 2.31 -19.93
CA LYS A 165 15.59 2.03 -21.36
C LYS A 165 15.01 0.62 -21.60
N GLU A 166 14.95 0.19 -22.86
CA GLU A 166 14.49 -1.16 -23.25
C GLU A 166 15.54 -2.23 -22.87
N ASN A 167 15.09 -3.45 -22.52
CA ASN A 167 15.86 -4.60 -21.98
C ASN A 167 16.18 -4.58 -20.47
N VAL A 168 15.23 -4.12 -19.64
CA VAL A 168 15.33 -4.22 -18.17
C VAL A 168 15.26 -5.68 -17.72
N SER A 169 16.20 -6.09 -16.87
CA SER A 169 16.08 -7.36 -16.14
C SER A 169 15.42 -7.10 -14.78
N ASN A 170 14.11 -7.35 -14.72
CA ASN A 170 13.33 -7.16 -13.51
C ASN A 170 13.40 -8.42 -12.62
N ILE A 171 13.76 -8.22 -11.36
CA ILE A 171 13.82 -9.25 -10.33
C ILE A 171 12.65 -9.06 -9.38
N ILE A 172 11.92 -10.15 -9.13
CA ILE A 172 10.89 -10.21 -8.10
C ILE A 172 11.31 -11.27 -7.09
N VAL A 173 11.71 -10.83 -5.90
CA VAL A 173 11.98 -11.74 -4.79
C VAL A 173 10.66 -12.10 -4.14
N VAL A 174 10.40 -13.38 -3.95
CA VAL A 174 9.17 -13.88 -3.33
C VAL A 174 9.52 -14.83 -2.20
N ARG A 175 8.61 -15.01 -1.25
CA ARG A 175 8.81 -15.90 -0.09
C ARG A 175 7.61 -16.80 0.10
N ASP A 176 7.85 -17.98 0.67
CA ASP A 176 6.77 -18.87 1.08
C ASP A 176 5.72 -18.10 1.92
N PRO A 177 4.43 -18.13 1.56
CA PRO A 177 3.43 -17.27 2.22
C PRO A 177 3.27 -17.54 3.72
N PHE A 178 3.43 -18.79 4.17
CA PHE A 178 3.42 -19.14 5.59
C PHE A 178 4.62 -18.52 6.31
N ASP A 179 5.83 -18.73 5.77
CA ASP A 179 7.06 -18.19 6.32
C ASP A 179 7.05 -16.64 6.35
N ARG A 180 6.55 -16.01 5.28
CA ARG A 180 6.39 -14.56 5.16
C ARG A 180 5.44 -14.03 6.23
N PHE A 181 4.25 -14.63 6.38
CA PHE A 181 3.28 -14.23 7.40
C PHE A 181 3.87 -14.33 8.80
N ILE A 182 4.48 -15.46 9.15
CA ILE A 182 5.07 -15.66 10.48
C ILE A 182 6.23 -14.67 10.72
N SER A 183 7.04 -14.39 9.70
CA SER A 183 8.09 -13.37 9.79
C SER A 183 7.52 -11.97 10.02
N GLY A 184 6.41 -11.62 9.35
CA GLY A 184 5.71 -10.36 9.53
C GLY A 184 5.11 -10.25 10.93
N PHE A 185 4.35 -11.25 11.35
CA PHE A 185 3.65 -11.26 12.64
C PHE A 185 4.63 -11.19 13.81
N THR A 186 5.67 -12.02 13.79
CA THR A 186 6.68 -12.03 14.87
C THR A 186 7.44 -10.71 14.97
N GLU A 187 7.80 -10.09 13.84
CA GLU A 187 8.52 -8.81 13.86
C GLU A 187 7.60 -7.64 14.24
N LYS A 188 6.44 -7.52 13.59
CA LYS A 188 5.59 -6.34 13.67
C LYS A 188 4.54 -6.38 14.77
N CYS A 189 4.05 -7.56 15.15
CA CYS A 189 3.04 -7.69 16.20
C CYS A 189 3.63 -8.07 17.55
N VAL A 190 4.62 -8.96 17.55
CA VAL A 190 5.09 -9.56 18.79
C VAL A 190 6.31 -8.84 19.37
N ARG A 191 7.24 -8.41 18.52
CA ARG A 191 8.43 -7.64 18.95
C ARG A 191 8.21 -6.13 18.97
N SER A 192 7.20 -5.62 18.29
CA SER A 192 6.93 -4.19 18.23
C SER A 192 6.41 -3.66 19.57
N VAL A 193 6.81 -2.44 19.90
CA VAL A 193 6.31 -1.71 21.08
C VAL A 193 4.93 -1.10 20.83
N ASP A 194 4.58 -0.90 19.55
CA ASP A 194 3.29 -0.38 19.13
C ASP A 194 2.24 -1.50 19.11
N LYS A 195 1.39 -1.52 20.13
CA LYS A 195 0.30 -2.50 20.29
C LYS A 195 -0.83 -2.31 19.28
N ASP A 196 -0.94 -1.12 18.69
CA ASP A 196 -2.03 -0.78 17.77
C ASP A 196 -1.71 -1.19 16.33
N PHE A 197 -0.42 -1.38 16.00
CA PHE A 197 0.02 -1.83 14.67
C PHE A 197 -0.80 -3.02 14.18
N CYS A 198 -1.00 -4.04 15.02
CA CYS A 198 -1.73 -5.26 14.63
C CYS A 198 -3.24 -5.14 14.87
N HIS A 199 -3.81 -4.01 14.43
CA HIS A 199 -5.22 -3.67 14.52
C HIS A 199 -5.78 -3.78 15.95
N GLY A 200 -4.95 -3.45 16.95
CA GLY A 200 -5.27 -3.59 18.37
C GLY A 200 -5.42 -5.03 18.88
N CYS A 201 -4.96 -6.03 18.12
CA CYS A 201 -4.96 -7.44 18.55
C CYS A 201 -3.72 -7.81 19.39
N GLY A 202 -2.71 -6.95 19.45
CA GLY A 202 -1.44 -7.25 20.11
C GLY A 202 -0.80 -8.53 19.55
N THR A 203 -0.68 -9.55 20.39
CA THR A 203 -0.05 -10.84 20.03
C THR A 203 -1.05 -11.96 19.72
N ASP A 204 -2.35 -11.66 19.71
CA ASP A 204 -3.39 -12.63 19.33
C ASP A 204 -3.46 -12.79 17.81
N ILE A 205 -2.84 -13.87 17.31
CA ILE A 205 -2.82 -14.23 15.89
C ILE A 205 -4.24 -14.48 15.33
N ARG A 206 -5.16 -15.02 16.13
CA ARG A 206 -6.54 -15.32 15.67
C ARG A 206 -7.35 -14.03 15.53
N CYS A 207 -7.24 -13.11 16.48
CA CYS A 207 -7.80 -11.77 16.34
C CYS A 207 -7.23 -11.06 15.11
N PHE A 208 -5.90 -11.11 14.93
CA PHE A 208 -5.23 -10.43 13.84
C PHE A 208 -5.68 -10.96 12.47
N LEU A 209 -5.69 -12.28 12.27
CA LEU A 209 -6.13 -12.92 11.02
C LEU A 209 -7.55 -12.50 10.62
N ARG A 210 -8.49 -12.45 11.58
CA ARG A 210 -9.86 -12.00 11.31
C ARG A 210 -9.91 -10.54 10.86
N LYS A 211 -9.18 -9.66 11.51
CA LYS A 211 -9.18 -8.23 11.17
C LYS A 211 -8.47 -7.99 9.83
N GLU A 212 -7.29 -8.57 9.64
CA GLU A 212 -6.48 -8.43 8.43
C GLU A 212 -7.21 -8.99 7.20
N TYR A 213 -7.77 -10.21 7.28
CA TYR A 213 -8.53 -10.79 6.17
C TYR A 213 -9.70 -9.90 5.72
N ARG A 214 -10.51 -9.39 6.66
CA ARG A 214 -11.63 -8.48 6.34
C ARG A 214 -11.12 -7.18 5.69
N ARG A 215 -9.98 -6.67 6.14
CA ARG A 215 -9.37 -5.48 5.54
C ARG A 215 -8.94 -5.76 4.09
N LEU A 216 -8.21 -6.85 3.84
CA LEU A 216 -7.78 -7.24 2.49
C LEU A 216 -8.98 -7.44 1.55
N MET A 217 -10.02 -8.16 1.99
CA MET A 217 -11.23 -8.34 1.17
C MET A 217 -11.89 -6.99 0.84
N ARG A 218 -12.07 -6.11 1.83
CA ARG A 218 -12.69 -4.78 1.62
C ARG A 218 -11.86 -3.88 0.74
N MET A 219 -10.53 -3.95 0.82
CA MET A 219 -9.64 -3.15 -0.03
C MET A 219 -9.87 -3.42 -1.52
N THR A 220 -10.23 -4.65 -1.87
CA THR A 220 -10.48 -5.04 -3.27
C THR A 220 -11.84 -4.58 -3.79
N MET A 221 -12.72 -4.08 -2.90
CA MET A 221 -14.12 -3.77 -3.18
C MET A 221 -14.46 -2.28 -2.99
N LEU A 222 -13.65 -1.54 -2.24
CA LEU A 222 -13.89 -0.15 -1.83
C LEU A 222 -12.61 0.67 -1.99
N PHE A 223 -12.71 2.01 -2.02
CA PHE A 223 -11.56 2.91 -1.85
C PHE A 223 -11.12 2.90 -0.39
N PRO A 224 -10.01 2.22 -0.02
CA PRO A 224 -9.71 1.95 1.38
C PRO A 224 -8.66 2.94 1.92
N VAL A 225 -8.71 3.16 3.23
CA VAL A 225 -7.61 3.80 3.97
C VAL A 225 -6.62 2.71 4.38
N TYR A 226 -5.40 2.82 3.86
CA TYR A 226 -4.33 1.87 4.10
C TYR A 226 -3.70 2.05 5.49
N SER A 227 -3.42 0.92 6.15
CA SER A 227 -2.61 0.88 7.36
C SER A 227 -1.20 0.38 7.06
N LEU A 228 -0.25 0.70 7.94
CA LEU A 228 1.12 0.16 7.81
C LEU A 228 1.17 -1.37 7.97
N ALA A 229 0.21 -1.95 8.71
CA ALA A 229 0.07 -3.39 8.83
C ALA A 229 -0.32 -4.02 7.50
N ASP A 230 -1.31 -3.43 6.82
CA ASP A 230 -1.80 -3.93 5.52
C ASP A 230 -0.62 -4.07 4.54
N THR A 231 0.31 -3.12 4.51
CA THR A 231 1.51 -3.21 3.66
C THR A 231 2.37 -4.44 3.95
N HIS A 232 2.53 -4.83 5.23
CA HIS A 232 3.38 -5.96 5.59
C HIS A 232 2.70 -7.32 5.40
N PHE A 233 1.37 -7.34 5.32
CA PHE A 233 0.57 -8.56 5.27
C PHE A 233 -0.29 -8.70 4.01
N ALA A 234 -0.28 -7.72 3.09
CA ALA A 234 -0.90 -7.85 1.77
C ALA A 234 -0.25 -9.01 0.97
N PRO A 235 -1.02 -9.70 0.12
CA PRO A 235 -0.49 -10.71 -0.80
C PRO A 235 0.66 -10.17 -1.65
N GLN A 236 1.66 -11.00 -1.91
CA GLN A 236 2.83 -10.64 -2.70
C GLN A 236 2.45 -10.30 -4.14
N THR A 237 1.42 -10.97 -4.67
CA THR A 237 0.84 -10.71 -5.99
C THR A 237 0.20 -9.33 -6.14
N TRP A 238 0.06 -8.55 -5.06
CA TRP A 238 -0.49 -7.19 -5.09
C TRP A 238 0.56 -6.09 -5.33
N PHE A 239 1.85 -6.45 -5.34
CA PHE A 239 2.93 -5.48 -5.44
C PHE A 239 3.45 -5.35 -6.88
N CYS A 240 4.07 -4.20 -7.18
CA CYS A 240 4.90 -4.01 -8.37
C CYS A 240 4.22 -4.29 -9.71
N ASP A 241 2.90 -4.04 -9.80
CA ASP A 241 2.10 -4.35 -10.99
C ASP A 241 2.34 -5.79 -11.49
N MET A 242 2.41 -6.74 -10.55
CA MET A 242 2.84 -8.11 -10.84
C MET A 242 2.05 -8.76 -11.96
N LYS A 243 0.77 -8.40 -12.13
CA LYS A 243 -0.07 -8.90 -13.23
C LYS A 243 0.57 -8.70 -14.59
N ASN A 244 1.18 -7.53 -14.80
CA ASN A 244 1.75 -7.13 -16.08
C ASN A 244 3.26 -7.38 -16.15
N THR A 245 3.95 -7.49 -15.01
CA THR A 245 5.41 -7.62 -14.97
C THR A 245 5.90 -9.06 -14.80
N LEU A 246 5.07 -9.97 -14.27
CA LEU A 246 5.51 -11.32 -13.85
C LEU A 246 6.13 -12.15 -14.99
N GLN A 247 5.54 -12.12 -16.19
CA GLN A 247 5.98 -12.95 -17.32
C GLN A 247 7.39 -12.59 -17.79
N ASP A 248 7.76 -11.31 -17.70
CA ASP A 248 9.04 -10.77 -18.15
C ASP A 248 10.05 -10.62 -17.00
N SER A 249 9.73 -11.14 -15.81
CA SER A 249 10.55 -11.01 -14.61
C SER A 249 11.24 -12.31 -14.23
N THR A 250 12.41 -12.19 -13.60
CA THR A 250 13.05 -13.32 -12.91
C THR A 250 12.51 -13.42 -11.49
N LEU A 251 11.83 -14.51 -11.19
CA LEU A 251 11.39 -14.84 -9.83
C LEU A 251 12.54 -15.48 -9.05
N ILE A 252 12.88 -14.90 -7.90
CA ILE A 252 13.86 -15.47 -6.96
C ILE A 252 13.14 -15.85 -5.67
N LYS A 253 13.23 -17.12 -5.26
CA LYS A 253 12.60 -17.60 -4.03
C LYS A 253 13.52 -17.38 -2.84
N TYR A 254 13.09 -16.53 -1.91
CA TYR A 254 13.78 -16.27 -0.68
C TYR A 254 13.80 -17.50 0.24
N SER A 255 14.97 -17.82 0.77
CA SER A 255 15.12 -18.74 1.89
C SER A 255 16.25 -18.29 2.80
N ASN A 256 16.12 -18.59 4.10
CA ASN A 256 17.07 -18.17 5.12
C ASN A 256 17.96 -19.30 5.64
N SER A 257 17.85 -20.52 5.08
CA SER A 257 18.55 -21.70 5.59
C SER A 257 18.82 -22.75 4.52
N GLY A 258 19.90 -23.51 4.71
CA GLY A 258 20.22 -24.70 3.93
C GLY A 258 20.40 -24.44 2.43
N ASP A 259 20.18 -25.49 1.65
CA ASP A 259 20.40 -25.49 0.20
C ASP A 259 19.52 -24.49 -0.55
N GLU A 260 18.32 -24.19 -0.04
CA GLU A 260 17.42 -23.21 -0.65
C GLU A 260 18.00 -21.79 -0.58
N ARG A 261 18.73 -21.46 0.48
CA ARG A 261 19.43 -20.18 0.58
C ARG A 261 20.58 -20.11 -0.41
N THR A 262 21.33 -21.20 -0.57
CA THR A 262 22.40 -21.28 -1.58
C THR A 262 21.83 -21.10 -2.98
N ARG A 263 20.71 -21.77 -3.30
CA ARG A 263 20.00 -21.60 -4.58
C ARG A 263 19.54 -20.16 -4.81
N MET A 264 18.97 -19.52 -3.79
CA MET A 264 18.59 -18.10 -3.87
C MET A 264 19.79 -17.22 -4.24
N ILE A 265 20.95 -17.43 -3.59
CA ILE A 265 22.18 -16.68 -3.87
C ILE A 265 22.67 -16.96 -5.30
N ASP A 266 22.66 -18.23 -5.73
CA ASP A 266 23.05 -18.62 -7.09
C ASP A 266 22.11 -18.05 -8.17
N ASP A 267 20.81 -17.96 -7.89
CA ASP A 267 19.83 -17.33 -8.79
C ASP A 267 20.11 -15.83 -8.95
N PHE A 268 20.46 -15.12 -7.87
CA PHE A 268 20.94 -13.74 -7.95
C PHE A 268 22.21 -13.62 -8.79
N SER A 269 23.24 -14.43 -8.50
CA SER A 269 24.50 -14.43 -9.25
C SER A 269 24.27 -14.66 -10.74
N ARG A 270 23.36 -15.55 -11.12
CA ARG A 270 23.04 -15.82 -12.52
C ARG A 270 22.43 -14.62 -13.24
N VAL A 271 21.53 -13.89 -12.58
CA VAL A 271 20.95 -12.66 -13.15
C VAL A 271 22.05 -11.60 -13.29
N PHE A 272 22.87 -11.41 -12.27
CA PHE A 272 23.97 -10.43 -12.30
C PHE A 272 24.99 -10.74 -13.39
N GLN A 273 25.39 -12.00 -13.52
CA GLN A 273 26.30 -12.45 -14.58
C GLN A 273 25.70 -12.21 -15.98
N LYS A 274 24.42 -12.52 -16.19
CA LYS A 274 23.71 -12.26 -17.45
C LYS A 274 23.69 -10.76 -17.79
N ASN A 275 23.67 -9.91 -16.79
CA ASN A 275 23.63 -8.45 -16.92
C ASN A 275 25.02 -7.79 -16.93
N GLY A 276 26.09 -8.57 -17.00
CA GLY A 276 27.46 -8.06 -17.14
C GLY A 276 28.06 -7.48 -15.86
N VAL A 277 27.53 -7.85 -14.69
CA VAL A 277 28.14 -7.51 -13.41
C VAL A 277 29.50 -8.22 -13.30
N PRO A 278 30.60 -7.52 -12.93
CA PRO A 278 31.92 -8.12 -12.74
C PRO A 278 31.91 -9.23 -11.68
N GLU A 279 32.72 -10.27 -11.89
CA GLU A 279 32.81 -11.41 -10.97
C GLU A 279 33.18 -11.00 -9.54
N GLU A 280 34.03 -9.98 -9.37
CA GLU A 280 34.40 -9.45 -8.05
C GLU A 280 33.20 -8.88 -7.29
N GLU A 281 32.34 -8.11 -7.96
CA GLU A 281 31.10 -7.57 -7.37
C GLU A 281 30.11 -8.70 -7.05
N ILE A 282 29.99 -9.69 -7.94
CA ILE A 282 29.15 -10.87 -7.70
C ILE A 282 29.62 -11.63 -6.46
N GLU A 283 30.92 -11.88 -6.32
CA GLU A 283 31.48 -12.60 -5.17
C GLU A 283 31.32 -11.82 -3.85
N GLU A 284 31.46 -10.50 -3.86
CA GLU A 284 31.17 -9.69 -2.66
C GLU A 284 29.68 -9.79 -2.29
N VAL A 285 28.78 -9.73 -3.26
CA VAL A 285 27.35 -9.93 -3.01
C VAL A 285 27.07 -11.34 -2.47
N ARG A 286 27.65 -12.39 -3.06
CA ARG A 286 27.47 -13.78 -2.58
C ARG A 286 27.93 -13.92 -1.13
N LYS A 287 29.08 -13.36 -0.80
CA LYS A 287 29.63 -13.32 0.55
C LYS A 287 28.68 -12.60 1.51
N GLU A 288 28.20 -11.41 1.16
CA GLU A 288 27.27 -10.62 1.98
C GLU A 288 25.93 -11.32 2.20
N LEU A 289 25.33 -11.86 1.13
CA LEU A 289 24.10 -12.66 1.21
C LEU A 289 24.34 -13.98 1.98
N GLY A 290 25.59 -14.44 2.08
CA GLY A 290 26.06 -15.60 2.85
C GLY A 290 26.25 -15.35 4.35
N LYS A 291 26.45 -14.09 4.80
CA LYS A 291 26.73 -13.75 6.22
C LYS A 291 25.61 -14.05 7.22
N GLY A 292 24.36 -14.16 6.79
CA GLY A 292 23.26 -14.67 7.62
C GLY A 292 22.17 -13.65 7.91
N LYS A 293 21.60 -13.76 9.11
CA LYS A 293 20.38 -13.06 9.54
C LYS A 293 20.56 -11.53 9.49
N SER A 294 19.64 -10.85 8.81
CA SER A 294 19.50 -9.39 8.89
C SER A 294 19.07 -8.93 10.29
N HIS A 295 19.21 -7.63 10.58
CA HIS A 295 18.70 -7.01 11.81
C HIS A 295 17.20 -7.32 12.08
N HIS A 296 16.40 -7.47 11.02
CA HIS A 296 14.96 -7.77 11.09
C HIS A 296 14.64 -9.26 11.06
N SER A 297 15.65 -10.13 11.04
CA SER A 297 15.41 -11.57 11.01
C SER A 297 14.81 -12.05 12.33
N THR A 298 13.70 -12.78 12.21
CA THR A 298 13.07 -13.47 13.35
C THR A 298 13.35 -14.98 13.34
N ALA A 299 14.07 -15.47 12.32
CA ALA A 299 14.34 -16.88 12.10
C ALA A 299 15.03 -17.51 13.33
N GLY A 300 14.60 -18.70 13.73
CA GLY A 300 15.20 -19.48 14.82
C GLY A 300 15.08 -18.86 16.23
N SER A 301 14.25 -17.84 16.42
CA SER A 301 13.91 -17.35 17.78
C SER A 301 12.85 -18.26 18.42
N GLU A 302 12.94 -18.48 19.74
CA GLU A 302 11.94 -19.25 20.50
C GLU A 302 10.51 -18.73 20.27
N LEU A 303 10.40 -17.41 20.24
CA LEU A 303 9.16 -16.71 19.96
C LEU A 303 8.58 -17.08 18.58
N ARG A 304 9.43 -17.17 17.56
CA ARG A 304 9.00 -17.58 16.21
C ARG A 304 8.61 -19.05 16.17
N MET A 305 9.39 -19.92 16.81
CA MET A 305 9.10 -21.36 16.88
C MET A 305 7.71 -21.63 17.49
N LYS A 306 7.28 -20.81 18.48
CA LYS A 306 5.92 -20.87 19.03
C LYS A 306 4.84 -20.65 17.96
N TYR A 307 4.95 -19.62 17.12
CA TYR A 307 3.94 -19.34 16.09
C TYR A 307 4.04 -20.28 14.88
N GLU A 308 5.25 -20.76 14.54
CA GLU A 308 5.41 -21.82 13.54
C GLU A 308 4.74 -23.13 13.99
N LYS A 309 4.84 -23.46 15.27
CA LYS A 309 4.13 -24.61 15.87
C LYS A 309 2.62 -24.42 15.80
N LEU A 310 2.11 -23.26 16.20
CA LEU A 310 0.68 -22.93 16.10
C LEU A 310 0.17 -23.09 14.66
N LEU A 311 0.90 -22.58 13.67
CA LEU A 311 0.52 -22.71 12.27
C LEU A 311 0.45 -24.17 11.78
N ARG A 312 1.34 -25.03 12.29
CA ARG A 312 1.38 -26.45 11.94
C ARG A 312 0.20 -27.21 12.54
N GLU A 313 -0.12 -26.92 13.79
CA GLU A 313 -1.09 -27.66 14.60
C GLU A 313 -2.53 -27.15 14.45
N ASP A 314 -2.71 -25.85 14.20
CA ASP A 314 -4.02 -25.19 14.16
C ASP A 314 -4.54 -25.05 12.74
N VAL A 315 -5.44 -25.96 12.36
CA VAL A 315 -6.05 -26.00 11.01
C VAL A 315 -6.80 -24.71 10.68
N ALA A 316 -7.42 -24.06 11.67
CA ALA A 316 -8.17 -22.83 11.46
C ALA A 316 -7.24 -21.67 11.06
N ILE A 317 -6.09 -21.54 11.74
CA ILE A 317 -5.05 -20.55 11.41
C ILE A 317 -4.51 -20.81 10.00
N ARG A 318 -4.16 -22.08 9.69
CA ARG A 318 -3.64 -22.45 8.37
C ARG A 318 -4.65 -22.12 7.26
N ARG A 319 -5.92 -22.47 7.46
CA ARG A 319 -7.01 -22.17 6.52
C ARG A 319 -7.17 -20.66 6.31
N ALA A 320 -7.07 -19.86 7.36
CA ALA A 320 -7.18 -18.42 7.23
C ALA A 320 -6.05 -17.81 6.40
N ILE A 321 -4.81 -18.26 6.63
CA ILE A 321 -3.65 -17.82 5.84
C ILE A 321 -3.77 -18.29 4.39
N LEU A 322 -4.26 -19.52 4.14
CA LEU A 322 -4.55 -20.00 2.79
C LEU A 322 -5.58 -19.11 2.09
N ARG A 323 -6.66 -18.69 2.75
CA ARG A 323 -7.63 -17.75 2.17
C ARG A 323 -7.02 -16.40 1.83
N MET A 324 -6.10 -15.92 2.65
CA MET A 324 -5.41 -14.64 2.40
C MET A 324 -4.40 -14.72 1.26
N TYR A 325 -3.69 -15.84 1.09
CA TYR A 325 -2.54 -15.94 0.19
C TYR A 325 -2.63 -17.05 -0.85
N TYR A 326 -3.82 -17.62 -1.09
CA TYR A 326 -4.01 -18.75 -2.02
C TYR A 326 -3.31 -18.53 -3.36
N TYR A 327 -3.48 -17.34 -3.94
CA TYR A 327 -2.87 -17.01 -5.21
C TYR A 327 -1.37 -16.78 -5.13
N ASP A 328 -0.82 -16.36 -4.00
CA ASP A 328 0.64 -16.34 -3.84
C ASP A 328 1.19 -17.78 -3.88
N PHE A 329 0.50 -18.76 -3.30
CA PHE A 329 0.91 -20.17 -3.42
C PHE A 329 0.87 -20.66 -4.87
N VAL A 330 -0.27 -20.45 -5.54
CA VAL A 330 -0.51 -20.98 -6.89
C VAL A 330 0.37 -20.28 -7.93
N ILE A 331 0.39 -18.94 -7.93
CA ILE A 331 1.05 -18.15 -8.97
C ILE A 331 2.58 -18.18 -8.79
N LEU A 332 3.08 -18.18 -7.55
CA LEU A 332 4.51 -18.15 -7.27
C LEU A 332 5.11 -19.56 -7.06
N GLY A 333 4.28 -20.60 -7.22
CA GLY A 333 4.70 -22.00 -7.20
C GLY A 333 5.18 -22.48 -5.83
N TYR A 334 4.48 -22.13 -4.75
CA TYR A 334 4.70 -22.67 -3.41
C TYR A 334 3.72 -23.81 -3.10
N ARG A 335 4.09 -24.67 -2.14
CA ARG A 335 3.25 -25.77 -1.68
C ARG A 335 2.32 -25.27 -0.56
N MET A 336 1.07 -25.73 -0.57
CA MET A 336 0.04 -25.40 0.42
C MET A 336 0.02 -26.37 1.60
#